data_AF-X1BXQ1-F1
#
_entry.id   AF-X1BXQ1-F1
#
_cell.length_a   1.000
_cell.length_b   1.000
_cell.length_c   1.000
_cell.angle_alpha   90.00
_cell.angle_beta   90.00
_cell.angle_gamma   90.00
#
_symmetry.space_group_name_H-M   'P 1'
#
loop_
_entity.id
_entity.type
_entity.pdbx_description
1 polymer ?
#
loop_
_entity_poly.entity_id
_entity_poly.type
_entity_poly.pdbx_seq_one_letter_code
_entity_poly.pdbx_strand_id
1 'polypeptide(L)'
;YSFLPLGFRVLKKIEEIIRQEMNKAGAIELFLPVIQPSDLWKKSGRWEEYGPEMFRLKDRNKRDFCLGPTHEELIFLTPFLIL
;
A
#
# COMPACT_ATOMS: atom_id res chain seq x y z
N TYR A 1 -2.11 5.77 16.11
CA TYR A 1 -3.31 5.82 16.97
C TYR A 1 -3.76 4.40 17.30
N SER A 2 -4.46 4.22 18.42
CA SER A 2 -5.05 2.93 18.80
C SER A 2 -6.57 3.02 18.69
N PHE A 3 -7.17 2.16 17.88
CA PHE A 3 -8.63 2.03 17.81
C PHE A 3 -9.12 1.15 18.96
N LEU A 4 -9.84 1.73 19.92
CA LEU A 4 -10.49 0.99 21.01
C LEU A 4 -11.65 0.12 20.48
N PRO A 5 -12.16 -0.85 21.25
CA PRO A 5 -13.11 -1.85 20.73
C PRO A 5 -14.34 -1.28 20.01
N LEU A 6 -14.91 -0.18 20.52
CA LEU A 6 -16.03 0.48 19.87
C LEU A 6 -15.62 1.15 18.54
N GLY A 7 -14.48 1.84 18.51
CA GLY A 7 -13.94 2.45 17.30
C GLY A 7 -13.59 1.42 16.23
N PHE A 8 -13.02 0.28 16.62
CA PHE A 8 -12.72 -0.81 15.70
C PHE A 8 -13.98 -1.42 15.08
N ARG A 9 -15.08 -1.55 15.84
CA ARG A 9 -16.39 -1.98 15.30
C ARG A 9 -16.91 -1.00 14.24
N VAL A 10 -16.78 0.30 14.46
CA VAL A 10 -17.19 1.32 13.49
C VAL A 10 -16.32 1.25 12.23
N LEU A 11 -14.99 1.17 12.39
CA LEU A 11 -14.05 1.03 11.28
C LEU A 11 -14.41 -0.16 10.38
N LYS A 12 -14.72 -1.32 10.98
CA LYS A 12 -15.12 -2.52 10.23
C LYS A 12 -16.44 -2.38 9.48
N LYS A 13 -17.41 -1.64 10.01
CA LYS A 13 -18.65 -1.34 9.28
C LYS A 13 -18.40 -0.45 8.07
N ILE A 14 -17.52 0.54 8.19
CA ILE A 14 -17.16 1.43 7.08
C ILE A 14 -16.42 0.64 5.99
N GLU A 15 -15.43 -0.17 6.38
CA GLU A 15 -14.67 -1.02 5.46
C GLU A 15 -15.60 -1.96 4.66
N GLU A 16 -16.58 -2.56 5.33
CA GLU A 16 -17.52 -3.48 4.69
C GLU A 16 -18.42 -2.79 3.65
N ILE A 17 -18.95 -1.60 3.95
CA ILE A 17 -19.76 -0.83 3.00
C ILE A 17 -18.93 -0.49 1.76
N ILE A 18 -17.70 -0.02 1.94
CA ILE A 18 -16.80 0.31 0.83
C ILE A 18 -16.54 -0.92 -0.04
N ARG A 19 -16.22 -2.07 0.58
CA ARG A 19 -15.98 -3.34 -0.13
C ARG A 19 -17.20 -3.76 -0.97
N GLN A 20 -18.40 -3.68 -0.39
CA GLN A 20 -19.63 -4.06 -1.09
C GLN A 20 -19.87 -3.18 -2.32
N GLU A 21 -19.68 -1.87 -2.22
CA GLU A 21 -19.85 -0.96 -3.36
C GLU A 21 -18.77 -1.16 -4.43
N MET A 22 -17.51 -1.39 -4.03
CA MET A 22 -16.43 -1.68 -4.97
C MET A 22 -16.67 -3.00 -5.73
N ASN A 23 -17.15 -4.04 -5.03
CA ASN A 23 -17.51 -5.32 -5.64
C ASN A 23 -18.67 -5.16 -6.63
N LYS A 24 -19.70 -4.36 -6.30
CA LYS A 24 -20.81 -4.05 -7.22
C LYS A 24 -20.33 -3.32 -8.47
N ALA A 25 -19.32 -2.45 -8.34
CA ALA A 25 -18.68 -1.76 -9.46
C ALA A 25 -17.74 -2.68 -10.29
N GLY A 26 -17.56 -3.94 -9.89
CA GLY A 26 -16.73 -4.91 -10.60
C GLY A 26 -15.22 -4.80 -10.28
N ALA A 27 -14.84 -4.08 -9.22
CA ALA A 27 -13.45 -4.06 -8.76
C ALA A 27 -13.06 -5.40 -8.10
N ILE A 28 -11.77 -5.72 -8.14
CA ILE A 28 -11.20 -6.92 -7.51
C ILE A 28 -10.31 -6.45 -6.36
N GLU A 29 -10.65 -6.85 -5.13
CA GLU A 29 -9.88 -6.51 -3.93
C GLU A 29 -8.55 -7.28 -3.90
N LEU A 30 -7.46 -6.56 -3.59
CA LEU A 30 -6.11 -7.10 -3.45
C LEU A 30 -5.50 -6.63 -2.13
N PHE A 31 -4.67 -7.47 -1.52
CA PHE A 31 -3.89 -7.11 -0.33
C PHE A 31 -2.41 -7.01 -0.69
N LEU A 32 -1.89 -5.79 -0.70
CA LEU A 32 -0.54 -5.47 -1.13
C LEU A 32 0.41 -5.21 0.06
N PRO A 33 1.72 -5.47 -0.08
CA PRO A 33 2.68 -5.23 0.99
C PRO A 33 2.81 -3.74 1.31
N VAL A 34 2.92 -3.43 2.61
CA VAL A 34 3.13 -2.05 3.10
C VAL A 34 4.58 -1.62 2.94
N ILE A 35 5.53 -2.54 3.14
CA ILE A 35 6.96 -2.31 2.89
C ILE A 35 7.25 -2.58 1.42
N GLN A 36 7.81 -1.58 0.73
CA GLN A 36 8.04 -1.63 -0.70
C GLN A 36 9.53 -1.43 -1.01
N PRO A 37 10.11 -2.17 -1.96
CA PRO A 37 11.51 -2.01 -2.34
C PRO A 37 11.74 -0.70 -3.11
N SER A 38 12.83 0.00 -2.81
CA SER A 38 13.15 1.29 -3.42
C SER A 38 13.31 1.23 -4.95
N ASP A 39 13.67 0.06 -5.51
CA ASP A 39 13.87 -0.11 -6.94
C ASP A 39 12.61 0.22 -7.75
N LEU A 40 11.42 -0.02 -7.21
CA LEU A 40 10.15 0.30 -7.87
C LEU A 40 9.95 1.82 -7.98
N TRP A 41 10.20 2.51 -6.89
CA TRP A 41 10.09 3.96 -6.78
C TRP A 41 11.17 4.70 -7.55
N LYS A 42 12.36 4.11 -7.67
CA LYS A 42 13.45 4.65 -8.51
C LYS A 42 13.11 4.54 -9.98
N LYS A 43 12.47 3.43 -10.41
CA LYS A 43 11.99 3.27 -11.79
C LYS A 43 10.91 4.28 -12.16
N SER A 44 10.02 4.64 -11.22
CA SER A 44 9.02 5.69 -11.45
C SER A 44 9.57 7.12 -11.30
N GLY A 45 10.78 7.29 -10.76
CA GLY A 45 11.36 8.59 -10.43
C GLY A 45 10.82 9.20 -9.13
N ARG A 46 9.71 8.68 -8.58
CA ARG A 46 9.04 9.20 -7.38
C ARG A 46 9.83 8.96 -6.09
N TRP A 47 10.88 8.15 -6.14
CA TRP A 47 11.75 7.93 -4.99
C TRP A 47 12.33 9.26 -4.46
N GLU A 48 12.88 10.11 -5.32
CA GLU A 48 13.45 11.41 -4.90
C GLU A 48 12.42 12.54 -4.90
N GLU A 49 11.40 12.48 -5.76
CA GLU A 49 10.39 13.54 -5.88
C GLU A 49 9.52 13.70 -4.63
N TYR A 50 9.17 12.60 -3.95
CA TYR A 50 8.44 12.66 -2.67
C TYR A 50 9.20 13.37 -1.55
N GLY A 51 10.53 13.47 -1.69
CA GLY A 51 11.38 14.14 -0.72
C GLY A 51 11.25 13.56 0.70
N PRO A 52 11.19 14.42 1.74
CA PRO A 52 11.31 14.01 3.14
C PRO A 52 10.04 13.36 3.71
N GLU A 53 8.90 13.44 3.03
CA GLU A 53 7.64 12.83 3.50
C GLU A 53 7.65 11.30 3.32
N MET A 54 8.51 10.79 2.43
CA MET A 54 8.66 9.36 2.23
C MET A 54 9.40 8.73 3.40
N PHE A 55 8.71 7.85 4.13
CA PHE A 55 9.35 7.05 5.16
C PHE A 55 10.26 6.00 4.52
N ARG A 56 11.57 6.23 4.56
CA ARG A 56 12.61 5.32 4.05
C ARG A 56 13.23 4.51 5.18
N LEU A 57 13.46 3.23 4.96
CA LEU A 57 14.11 2.33 5.91
C LEU A 57 15.12 1.41 5.22
N LYS A 58 16.07 0.90 5.98
CA LYS A 58 17.03 -0.10 5.50
C LYS A 58 16.83 -1.41 6.25
N ASP A 59 16.89 -2.53 5.52
CA ASP A 59 16.89 -3.85 6.14
C ASP A 59 18.26 -4.22 6.72
N ARG A 60 18.33 -5.40 7.35
CA ARG A 60 19.58 -5.96 7.90
C ARG A 60 20.69 -6.16 6.84
N ASN A 61 20.32 -6.26 5.57
CA ASN A 61 21.22 -6.45 4.43
C ASN A 61 21.56 -5.12 3.73
N LYS A 62 21.26 -3.98 4.36
CA LYS A 62 21.49 -2.62 3.84
C LYS A 62 20.72 -2.31 2.54
N ARG A 63 19.64 -3.03 2.25
CA ARG A 63 18.74 -2.75 1.12
C ARG A 63 17.76 -1.64 1.50
N ASP A 64 17.50 -0.74 0.56
CA ASP A 64 16.60 0.39 0.75
C ASP A 64 15.14 0.01 0.45
N PHE A 65 14.27 0.32 1.40
CA PHE A 65 12.82 0.15 1.34
C PHE A 65 12.12 1.45 1.76
N CYS A 66 10.83 1.54 1.47
CA CYS A 66 9.95 2.56 2.03
C CYS A 66 8.67 1.94 2.59
N LEU A 67 8.02 2.67 3.49
CA LEU A 67 6.59 2.47 3.74
C LEU A 67 5.85 3.18 2.62
N GLY A 68 5.16 2.42 1.77
CA GLY A 68 4.49 2.98 0.60
C GLY A 68 3.39 3.94 1.01
N PRO A 69 3.46 5.24 0.66
CA PRO A 69 2.35 6.17 0.87
C PRO A 69 1.16 5.81 -0.04
N THR A 70 1.45 5.19 -1.18
CA THR A 70 0.51 4.73 -2.19
C THR A 70 1.03 3.44 -2.85
N HIS A 71 0.22 2.81 -3.71
CA HIS A 71 0.52 1.51 -4.32
C HIS A 71 0.54 1.53 -5.85
N GLU A 72 0.67 2.69 -6.51
CA GLU A 72 0.67 2.76 -7.99
C GLU A 72 1.83 1.97 -8.60
N GLU A 73 3.04 2.11 -8.08
CA GLU A 73 4.22 1.38 -8.57
C GLU A 73 4.08 -0.13 -8.42
N LEU A 74 3.42 -0.58 -7.34
CA LEU A 74 3.20 -1.99 -7.08
C LEU A 74 2.13 -2.58 -8.00
N ILE A 75 0.99 -1.90 -8.16
CA ILE A 75 -0.14 -2.46 -8.92
C ILE A 75 0.20 -2.68 -10.39
N PHE A 76 1.11 -1.88 -10.96
CA PHE A 76 1.58 -2.06 -12.34
C PHE A 76 2.48 -3.31 -12.51
N LEU A 77 3.15 -3.77 -11.46
CA LEU A 77 4.10 -4.90 -11.52
C LEU A 77 3.52 -6.21 -11.00
N THR A 78 2.49 -6.15 -10.17
CA THR A 78 1.76 -7.33 -9.69
C THR A 78 1.03 -8.18 -10.74
N PRO A 79 0.64 -7.71 -11.95
CA PRO A 79 -0.03 -8.57 -12.93
C PRO A 79 0.82 -9.78 -13.36
N PHE A 80 2.15 -9.67 -13.28
CA PHE A 80 3.08 -10.74 -13.65
C PHE A 80 3.21 -11.86 -12.61
N LEU A 81 2.62 -11.71 -11.41
CA LEU A 81 2.73 -12.69 -10.32
C LEU A 81 1.42 -13.40 -9.99
N ILE A 82 0.30 -12.99 -10.61
CA ILE A 82 -1.06 -13.48 -10.32
C ILE A 82 -1.66 -14.20 -11.56
N LEU A 83 -0.95 -14.22 -12.69
CA LEU A 83 -1.19 -15.06 -13.87
C LEU A 83 -0.10 -16.13 -13.95
#